data_AF-W9CH03-F1
#
_entry.id   AF-W9CH03-F1
#
_cell.length_a   1.000
_cell.length_b   1.000
_cell.length_c   1.000
_cell.angle_alpha   90.00
_cell.angle_beta   90.00
_cell.angle_gamma   90.00
#
_symmetry.space_group_name_H-M   'P 1'
#
loop_
_entity.id
_entity.type
_entity.pdbx_description
1 polymer ?
#
loop_
_entity_poly.entity_id
_entity_poly.type
_entity_poly.pdbx_seq_one_letter_code
_entity_poly.pdbx_strand_id
1 'polypeptide(L)'
;MIKDPENVPKHTALAPGNVAISGEVDQIDALKKVLDLKIPYLLEKNCNLSPGDVPESATMVSLVTGRTVSTEDLCKSESWAQNMECPARFSEALTQIVQNSELGKSESDGESVLIGDLLELGPHSTLQWPIEDTLKSIIDGDKVSYTSVLVRFAPALQSTLQALSRLHCLGCSVRIANINEHEGKLYKSLHNLPEYLVDLVVQKRYLCLEQR
;
A
#
# COMPACT_ATOMS: atom_id res chain seq x y z
N MET A 1 0.80 40.20 23.73
CA MET A 1 -0.02 39.42 22.78
C MET A 1 0.39 37.97 22.91
N ILE A 2 -0.28 37.27 23.81
CA ILE A 2 -0.09 35.85 24.07
C ILE A 2 -0.92 35.14 23.00
N LYS A 3 -0.29 34.43 22.07
CA LYS A 3 -1.00 33.53 21.16
C LYS A 3 -1.49 32.36 22.00
N ASP A 4 -2.80 32.16 22.05
CA ASP A 4 -3.39 30.94 22.61
C ASP A 4 -2.77 29.71 21.93
N PRO A 5 -2.18 28.77 22.70
CA PRO A 5 -1.51 27.60 22.13
C PRO A 5 -2.48 26.58 21.50
N GLU A 6 -3.80 26.77 21.60
CA GLU A 6 -4.81 25.83 21.10
C GLU A 6 -5.32 26.12 19.68
N ASN A 7 -4.92 27.23 19.04
CA ASN A 7 -5.43 27.61 17.72
C ASN A 7 -4.41 27.41 16.59
N VAL A 8 -3.68 26.29 16.63
CA VAL A 8 -2.82 25.87 15.52
C VAL A 8 -3.68 25.07 14.54
N PRO A 9 -3.82 25.49 13.26
CA PRO A 9 -4.54 24.72 12.28
C PRO A 9 -3.97 23.30 12.20
N LYS A 10 -4.83 22.29 12.33
CA LYS A 10 -4.44 20.89 12.13
C LYS A 10 -4.13 20.70 10.65
N HIS A 11 -2.85 20.65 10.30
CA HIS A 11 -2.37 20.42 8.95
C HIS A 11 -2.26 18.91 8.70
N THR A 12 -2.87 18.41 7.63
CA THR A 12 -2.68 17.03 7.15
C THR A 12 -1.67 17.05 6.02
N ALA A 13 -0.49 16.46 6.23
CA ALA A 13 0.54 16.37 5.20
C ALA A 13 0.35 15.08 4.39
N LEU A 14 -0.10 15.23 3.14
CA LEU A 14 -0.16 14.12 2.18
C LEU A 14 1.21 13.90 1.55
N ALA A 15 1.99 14.97 1.33
CA ALA A 15 3.36 14.93 0.86
C ALA A 15 4.11 16.19 1.31
N PRO A 16 5.47 16.25 1.24
CA PRO A 16 6.25 17.43 1.63
C PRO A 16 5.80 18.73 0.93
N GLY A 17 5.31 18.63 -0.32
CA GLY A 17 4.75 19.75 -1.08
C GLY A 17 3.22 19.88 -1.07
N ASN A 18 2.50 18.93 -0.46
CA ASN A 18 1.04 18.88 -0.51
C ASN A 18 0.43 18.68 0.87
N VAL A 19 -0.05 19.80 1.43
CA VAL A 19 -0.74 19.85 2.70
C VAL A 19 -2.23 20.05 2.44
N ALA A 20 -3.03 19.07 2.81
CA ALA A 20 -4.47 19.22 2.87
C ALA A 20 -4.80 19.98 4.16
N ILE A 21 -5.36 21.18 3.99
CA ILE A 21 -5.91 21.97 5.08
C ILE A 21 -7.42 21.83 5.01
N SER A 22 -8.02 21.27 6.07
CA SER A 22 -9.47 21.12 6.16
C SER A 22 -10.09 22.36 6.83
N GLY A 23 -10.86 23.13 6.03
CA GLY A 23 -12.12 23.78 6.44
C GLY A 23 -12.24 25.32 6.35
N GLU A 24 -13.45 25.79 6.69
CA GLU A 24 -13.85 27.16 7.08
C GLU A 24 -14.36 27.08 8.53
N VAL A 25 -13.96 28.02 9.39
CA VAL A 25 -13.98 27.89 10.87
C VAL A 25 -15.34 27.45 11.45
N ASP A 26 -16.45 27.99 10.92
CA ASP A 26 -17.80 27.73 11.43
C ASP A 26 -18.34 26.32 11.10
N GLN A 27 -17.92 25.75 9.96
CA GLN A 27 -18.36 24.41 9.54
C GLN A 27 -17.55 23.30 10.25
N ILE A 28 -16.30 23.57 10.60
CA ILE A 28 -15.46 22.66 11.40
C ILE A 28 -16.02 22.54 12.82
N ASP A 29 -16.44 23.64 13.43
CA ASP A 29 -17.01 23.61 14.79
C ASP A 29 -18.35 22.88 14.83
N ALA A 30 -19.17 22.99 13.77
CA ALA A 30 -20.38 22.19 13.63
C ALA A 30 -20.08 20.69 13.47
N LEU A 31 -19.08 20.34 12.65
CA LEU A 31 -18.66 18.95 12.45
C LEU A 31 -18.01 18.37 13.72
N LYS A 32 -17.15 19.14 14.41
CA LYS A 32 -16.58 18.80 15.72
C LYS A 32 -17.69 18.55 16.72
N LYS A 33 -18.68 19.43 16.83
CA LYS A 33 -19.82 19.24 17.74
C LYS A 33 -20.61 17.97 17.44
N VAL A 34 -20.78 17.62 16.16
CA VAL A 34 -21.42 16.36 15.76
C VAL A 34 -20.55 15.15 16.08
N LEU A 35 -19.24 15.24 15.83
CA LEU A 35 -18.27 14.18 16.13
C LEU A 35 -18.14 13.99 17.64
N ASP A 36 -17.97 15.04 18.44
CA ASP A 36 -17.89 15.01 19.90
C ASP A 36 -19.14 14.37 20.54
N LEU A 37 -20.31 14.56 19.93
CA LEU A 37 -21.56 13.91 20.35
C LEU A 37 -21.63 12.42 19.96
N LYS A 38 -20.98 12.02 18.87
CA LYS A 38 -21.14 10.70 18.26
C LYS A 38 -19.96 9.76 18.54
N ILE A 39 -18.79 10.29 18.84
CA ILE A 39 -17.59 9.55 19.24
C ILE A 39 -17.84 8.74 20.51
N PRO A 40 -18.43 9.28 21.60
CA PRO A 40 -18.77 8.46 22.77
C PRO A 40 -19.67 7.28 22.42
N TYR A 41 -20.65 7.49 21.53
CA TYR A 41 -21.53 6.43 21.04
C TYR A 41 -20.79 5.40 20.17
N LEU A 42 -19.84 5.83 19.33
CA LEU A 42 -19.02 4.92 18.51
C LEU A 42 -18.02 4.13 19.36
N LEU A 43 -17.42 4.76 20.37
CA LEU A 43 -16.52 4.12 21.33
C LEU A 43 -17.27 3.08 22.18
N GLU A 44 -18.48 3.41 22.64
CA GLU A 44 -19.34 2.49 23.37
C GLU A 44 -19.80 1.31 22.49
N LYS A 45 -20.03 1.53 21.20
CA LYS A 45 -20.42 0.46 20.27
C LYS A 45 -19.25 -0.44 19.82
N ASN A 46 -18.04 0.11 19.79
CA ASN A 46 -16.82 -0.57 19.33
C ASN A 46 -15.96 -1.11 20.49
N CYS A 47 -16.50 -1.24 21.70
CA CYS A 47 -15.76 -1.68 22.88
C CYS A 47 -15.37 -3.18 22.88
N ASN A 48 -15.83 -3.97 21.89
CA ASN A 48 -15.56 -5.40 21.77
C ASN A 48 -15.04 -5.77 20.36
N LEU A 49 -14.08 -5.01 19.84
CA LEU A 49 -13.40 -5.41 18.61
C LEU A 49 -12.51 -6.62 18.89
N SER A 50 -12.62 -7.64 18.04
CA SER A 50 -11.74 -8.80 18.03
C SER A 50 -10.89 -8.77 16.75
N PRO A 51 -9.64 -9.26 16.79
CA PRO A 51 -8.84 -9.41 15.59
C PRO A 51 -9.57 -10.31 14.59
N GLY A 52 -9.60 -9.89 13.33
CA GLY A 52 -10.00 -10.78 12.22
C GLY A 52 -8.88 -11.75 11.87
N ASP A 53 -9.05 -12.50 10.78
CA ASP A 53 -7.99 -13.34 10.23
C ASP A 53 -6.86 -12.46 9.68
N VAL A 54 -5.80 -12.27 10.47
CA VAL A 54 -4.61 -11.52 10.06
C VAL A 54 -3.58 -12.49 9.48
N PRO A 55 -3.11 -12.30 8.23
CA PRO A 55 -2.00 -13.08 7.71
C PRO A 55 -0.75 -12.85 8.58
N GLU A 56 -0.03 -13.90 8.96
CA GLU A 56 1.17 -13.81 9.82
C GLU A 56 2.25 -12.86 9.26
N SER A 57 2.25 -12.60 7.95
CA SER A 57 3.24 -11.75 7.27
C SER A 57 2.77 -10.32 6.99
N ALA A 58 1.57 -9.92 7.41
CA ALA A 58 1.03 -8.59 7.11
C ALA A 58 1.44 -7.56 8.18
N THR A 59 2.21 -6.55 7.79
CA THR A 59 2.56 -5.41 8.66
C THR A 59 1.69 -4.21 8.31
N MET A 60 1.05 -3.59 9.31
CA MET A 60 0.31 -2.34 9.14
C MET A 60 1.08 -1.16 9.75
N VAL A 61 1.12 -0.04 9.03
CA VAL A 61 1.63 1.25 9.53
C VAL A 61 0.45 2.20 9.69
N SER A 62 0.31 2.79 10.87
CA SER A 62 -0.76 3.75 11.16
C SER A 62 -0.44 5.11 10.56
N LEU A 63 -1.39 5.68 9.83
CA LEU A 63 -1.29 7.05 9.30
C LEU A 63 -1.42 8.11 10.39
N VAL A 64 -1.88 7.76 11.60
CA VAL A 64 -1.98 8.71 12.71
C VAL A 64 -0.65 8.81 13.45
N THR A 65 -0.06 7.67 13.79
CA THR A 65 1.19 7.62 14.56
C THR A 65 2.43 7.66 13.68
N GLY A 66 2.31 7.30 12.39
CA GLY A 66 3.44 7.13 11.47
C GLY A 66 4.31 5.91 11.81
N ARG A 67 3.76 4.93 12.55
CA ARG A 67 4.48 3.77 13.08
C ARG A 67 3.74 2.47 12.82
N THR A 68 4.48 1.37 12.86
CA THR A 68 3.91 0.02 12.83
C THR A 68 2.97 -0.17 14.01
N VAL A 69 1.77 -0.69 13.74
CA VAL A 69 0.71 -0.89 14.74
C VAL A 69 0.48 -2.37 15.00
N SER A 70 0.23 -2.71 16.26
CA SER A 70 -0.08 -4.08 16.68
C SER A 70 -1.57 -4.38 16.51
N THR A 71 -1.93 -5.66 16.43
CA THR A 71 -3.33 -6.10 16.37
C THR A 71 -4.10 -5.72 17.63
N GLU A 72 -3.43 -5.74 18.78
CA GLU A 72 -4.01 -5.37 20.07
C GLU A 72 -4.37 -3.88 20.12
N ASP A 73 -3.54 -3.03 19.50
CA ASP A 73 -3.81 -1.59 19.41
C ASP A 73 -4.99 -1.31 18.48
N LEU A 74 -5.13 -2.03 17.37
CA LEU A 74 -6.27 -1.86 16.45
C LEU A 74 -7.61 -2.30 17.05
N CYS A 75 -7.60 -3.17 18.06
CA CYS A 75 -8.80 -3.58 18.78
C CYS A 75 -9.28 -2.54 19.81
N LYS A 76 -8.48 -1.50 20.08
CA LYS A 76 -8.86 -0.41 20.97
C LYS A 76 -9.71 0.59 20.22
N SER A 77 -10.87 0.93 20.78
CA SER A 77 -11.80 1.88 20.16
C SER A 77 -11.19 3.28 20.07
N GLU A 78 -10.29 3.63 21.00
CA GLU A 78 -9.55 4.88 21.04
C GLU A 78 -8.68 5.09 19.78
N SER A 79 -8.09 4.02 19.25
CA SER A 79 -7.26 4.10 18.04
C SER A 79 -8.08 4.50 16.80
N TRP A 80 -9.35 4.12 16.75
CA TRP A 80 -10.27 4.53 15.68
C TRP A 80 -10.78 5.96 15.87
N ALA A 81 -11.03 6.39 17.11
CA ALA A 81 -11.37 7.78 17.39
C ALA A 81 -10.21 8.72 17.00
N GLN A 82 -8.97 8.36 17.36
CA GLN A 82 -7.78 9.09 16.93
C GLN A 82 -7.66 9.17 15.41
N ASN A 83 -7.98 8.10 14.67
CA ASN A 83 -7.99 8.14 13.21
C ASN A 83 -9.01 9.13 12.61
N MET A 84 -10.09 9.44 13.33
CA MET A 84 -11.10 10.42 12.89
C MET A 84 -10.79 11.85 13.32
N GLU A 85 -10.03 12.03 14.41
CA GLU A 85 -9.78 13.35 15.03
C GLU A 85 -8.40 13.95 14.71
N CYS A 86 -7.42 13.08 14.44
CA CYS A 86 -6.04 13.46 14.21
C CYS A 86 -5.74 13.57 12.71
N PRO A 87 -4.89 14.53 12.31
CA PRO A 87 -4.45 14.64 10.93
C PRO A 87 -3.66 13.39 10.51
N ALA A 88 -3.86 12.95 9.28
CA ALA A 88 -3.08 11.85 8.69
C ALA A 88 -1.67 12.31 8.33
N ARG A 89 -0.67 11.52 8.71
CA ARG A 89 0.77 11.70 8.49
C ARG A 89 1.24 10.73 7.40
N PHE A 90 0.69 10.88 6.20
CA PHE A 90 0.89 9.93 5.11
C PHE A 90 2.35 9.82 4.69
N SER A 91 3.02 10.96 4.50
CA SER A 91 4.42 10.98 4.06
C SER A 91 5.35 10.26 5.06
N GLU A 92 5.13 10.47 6.35
CA GLU A 92 5.89 9.81 7.41
C GLU A 92 5.65 8.30 7.44
N ALA A 93 4.39 7.87 7.35
CA ALA A 93 4.03 6.46 7.30
C ALA A 93 4.66 5.76 6.08
N LEU A 94 4.58 6.38 4.90
CA LEU A 94 5.18 5.83 3.68
C LEU A 94 6.72 5.79 3.77
N THR A 95 7.33 6.81 4.38
CA THR A 95 8.77 6.81 4.66
C THR A 95 9.15 5.63 5.55
N GLN A 96 8.40 5.39 6.61
CA GLN A 96 8.64 4.27 7.53
C GLN A 96 8.50 2.92 6.81
N ILE A 97 7.51 2.76 5.94
CA ILE A 97 7.30 1.56 5.12
C ILE A 97 8.52 1.28 4.25
N VAL A 98 8.99 2.28 3.50
CA VAL A 98 10.13 2.15 2.60
C VAL A 98 11.42 1.90 3.39
N GLN A 99 11.66 2.64 4.47
CA GLN A 99 12.87 2.50 5.28
C GLN A 99 12.95 1.18 6.02
N ASN A 100 11.84 0.66 6.57
CA ASN A 100 11.82 -0.66 7.19
C ASN A 100 12.16 -1.78 6.19
N SER A 101 11.85 -1.56 4.91
CA SER A 101 12.17 -2.49 3.81
C SER A 101 13.66 -2.47 3.43
N GLU A 102 14.31 -1.29 3.51
CA GLU A 102 15.74 -1.14 3.23
C GLU A 102 16.65 -1.42 4.45
N LEU A 103 16.18 -1.11 5.66
CA LEU A 103 16.91 -1.23 6.93
C LEU A 103 16.69 -2.56 7.65
N GLY A 104 16.00 -3.52 7.02
CA GLY A 104 15.85 -4.91 7.49
C GLY A 104 17.16 -5.70 7.54
N LYS A 105 18.18 -5.16 8.21
CA LYS A 105 19.37 -5.88 8.68
C LYS A 105 19.05 -6.43 10.07
N SER A 106 18.24 -7.48 10.13
CA SER A 106 18.33 -8.38 11.29
C SER A 106 19.51 -9.32 11.02
N GLU A 107 20.56 -9.23 11.83
CA GLU A 107 21.76 -10.07 11.73
C GLU A 107 21.51 -11.56 12.03
N SER A 108 20.25 -12.04 12.00
CA SER A 108 19.91 -13.40 12.43
C SER A 108 19.22 -14.29 11.40
N ASP A 109 18.56 -13.80 10.35
CA ASP A 109 18.09 -14.67 9.27
C ASP A 109 17.85 -13.83 8.00
N GLY A 110 18.62 -14.13 6.95
CA GLY A 110 18.78 -13.28 5.78
C GLY A 110 17.65 -13.37 4.77
N GLU A 111 16.85 -12.31 4.65
CA GLU A 111 16.40 -11.76 3.36
C GLU A 111 15.87 -10.34 3.60
N SER A 112 16.56 -9.32 3.07
CA SER A 112 16.03 -7.95 3.09
C SER A 112 14.85 -7.86 2.13
N VAL A 113 13.63 -7.72 2.65
CA VAL A 113 12.44 -7.51 1.81
C VAL A 113 12.45 -6.07 1.34
N LEU A 114 13.02 -5.82 0.16
CA LEU A 114 12.90 -4.53 -0.51
C LEU A 114 11.50 -4.39 -1.08
N ILE A 115 10.83 -3.27 -0.81
CA ILE A 115 9.54 -2.98 -1.45
C ILE A 115 9.81 -2.60 -2.90
N GLY A 116 9.34 -3.40 -3.85
CA GLY A 116 9.48 -3.15 -5.29
C GLY A 116 8.25 -2.54 -5.96
N ASP A 117 7.05 -2.72 -5.39
CA ASP A 117 5.79 -2.23 -5.96
C ASP A 117 4.79 -1.82 -4.87
N LEU A 118 4.02 -0.77 -5.15
CA LEU A 118 2.94 -0.25 -4.31
C LEU A 118 1.61 -0.42 -5.04
N LEU A 119 0.66 -1.10 -4.40
CA LEU A 119 -0.68 -1.32 -4.93
C LEU A 119 -1.72 -0.48 -4.17
N GLU A 120 -2.40 0.44 -4.85
CA GLU A 120 -3.53 1.18 -4.30
C GLU A 120 -4.85 0.41 -4.53
N LEU A 121 -5.51 0.10 -3.42
CA LEU A 121 -6.86 -0.46 -3.38
C LEU A 121 -7.85 0.68 -3.14
N GLY A 122 -8.27 1.34 -4.21
CA GLY A 122 -9.19 2.47 -4.14
C GLY A 122 -10.03 2.61 -5.41
N PRO A 123 -11.06 3.48 -5.41
CA PRO A 123 -11.94 3.71 -6.56
C PRO A 123 -11.22 4.39 -7.74
N HIS A 124 -10.09 5.04 -7.47
CA HIS A 124 -9.18 5.64 -8.45
C HIS A 124 -7.84 5.95 -7.76
N SER A 125 -6.79 6.14 -8.56
CA SER A 125 -5.41 6.55 -8.24
C SER A 125 -5.30 7.92 -7.53
N THR A 126 -5.92 8.06 -6.36
CA THR A 126 -5.98 9.34 -5.64
C THR A 126 -4.67 9.62 -4.90
N LEU A 127 -3.96 8.56 -4.51
CA LEU A 127 -2.69 8.66 -3.79
C LEU A 127 -1.47 8.64 -4.70
N GLN A 128 -1.65 8.48 -6.01
CA GLN A 128 -0.53 8.39 -6.97
C GLN A 128 0.46 9.54 -6.79
N TRP A 129 -0.02 10.79 -6.88
CA TRP A 129 0.86 11.95 -6.78
C TRP A 129 1.49 12.10 -5.39
N PRO A 130 0.75 11.99 -4.27
CA PRO A 130 1.35 11.98 -2.93
C PRO A 130 2.43 10.91 -2.72
N ILE A 131 2.20 9.71 -3.26
CA ILE A 131 3.17 8.60 -3.21
C ILE A 131 4.41 8.98 -4.01
N GLU A 132 4.26 9.41 -5.26
CA GLU A 132 5.38 9.79 -6.13
C GLU A 132 6.21 10.94 -5.53
N ASP A 133 5.55 11.97 -5.00
CA ASP A 133 6.22 13.12 -4.37
C ASP A 133 7.00 12.70 -3.10
N THR A 134 6.38 11.86 -2.27
CA THR A 134 7.03 11.33 -1.07
C THR A 134 8.21 10.43 -1.42
N LEU A 135 8.06 9.51 -2.38
CA LEU A 135 9.14 8.60 -2.80
C LEU A 135 10.34 9.37 -3.35
N LYS A 136 10.13 10.42 -4.15
CA LYS A 136 11.21 11.29 -4.63
C LYS A 136 12.04 11.92 -3.52
N SER A 137 11.47 12.08 -2.32
CA SER A 137 12.19 12.61 -1.15
C SER A 137 12.95 11.55 -0.35
N ILE A 138 12.68 10.26 -0.57
CA ILE A 138 13.23 9.16 0.22
C ILE A 138 14.23 8.32 -0.58
N ILE A 139 13.98 8.11 -1.86
CA ILE A 139 14.76 7.21 -2.73
C ILE A 139 15.22 7.92 -4.01
N ASP A 140 16.46 7.67 -4.42
CA ASP A 140 16.97 8.10 -5.72
C ASP A 140 16.48 7.16 -6.84
N GLY A 141 15.54 7.63 -7.67
CA GLY A 141 15.11 6.99 -8.92
C GLY A 141 13.86 6.08 -8.84
N ASP A 142 13.54 5.41 -9.95
CA ASP A 142 12.33 4.57 -10.15
C ASP A 142 12.43 3.17 -9.50
N LYS A 143 12.88 3.10 -8.23
CA LYS A 143 13.06 1.79 -7.54
C LYS A 143 11.76 1.15 -7.07
N VAL A 144 10.72 1.96 -6.88
CA VAL A 144 9.41 1.53 -6.38
C VAL A 144 8.38 1.92 -7.42
N SER A 145 7.69 0.92 -7.98
CA SER A 145 6.57 1.20 -8.87
C SER A 145 5.26 1.42 -8.11
N TYR A 146 4.29 2.03 -8.79
CA TYR A 146 2.96 2.28 -8.26
C TYR A 146 1.90 1.79 -9.24
N THR A 147 0.86 1.15 -8.73
CA THR A 147 -0.29 0.67 -9.50
C THR A 147 -1.59 0.86 -8.72
N SER A 148 -2.62 1.41 -9.36
CA SER A 148 -3.97 1.44 -8.80
C SER A 148 -4.82 0.33 -9.40
N VAL A 149 -5.64 -0.33 -8.59
CA VAL A 149 -6.55 -1.38 -9.07
C VAL A 149 -7.69 -0.83 -9.90
N LEU A 150 -8.21 0.36 -9.55
CA LEU A 150 -9.25 1.03 -10.34
C LEU A 150 -8.74 2.38 -10.82
N VAL A 151 -9.20 2.76 -12.01
CA VAL A 151 -8.87 4.03 -12.66
C VAL A 151 -10.16 4.69 -13.13
N ARG A 152 -10.38 5.95 -12.75
CA ARG A 152 -11.55 6.73 -13.17
C ARG A 152 -11.58 6.81 -14.70
N PHE A 153 -12.78 6.68 -15.25
CA PHE A 153 -13.03 6.66 -16.70
C PHE A 153 -12.46 5.43 -17.43
N ALA A 154 -11.91 4.45 -16.72
CA ALA A 154 -11.55 3.15 -17.28
C ALA A 154 -12.55 2.07 -16.83
N PRO A 155 -12.80 1.04 -17.66
CA PRO A 155 -13.58 -0.11 -17.22
C PRO A 155 -12.93 -0.80 -16.00
N ALA A 156 -13.73 -1.06 -14.96
CA ALA A 156 -13.24 -1.65 -13.70
C ALA A 156 -12.60 -3.03 -13.91
N LEU A 157 -13.22 -3.87 -14.75
CA LEU A 157 -12.68 -5.19 -15.10
C LEU A 157 -11.30 -5.07 -15.77
N GLN A 158 -11.17 -4.16 -16.73
CA GLN A 158 -9.92 -3.96 -17.46
C GLN A 158 -8.80 -3.45 -16.55
N SER A 159 -9.07 -2.43 -15.74
CA SER A 159 -8.07 -1.87 -14.81
C SER A 159 -7.65 -2.88 -13.74
N THR A 160 -8.60 -3.64 -13.20
CA THR A 160 -8.30 -4.71 -12.24
C THR A 160 -7.44 -5.81 -12.87
N LEU A 161 -7.78 -6.27 -14.09
CA LEU A 161 -7.00 -7.29 -14.79
C LEU A 161 -5.58 -6.79 -15.14
N GLN A 162 -5.43 -5.50 -15.46
CA GLN A 162 -4.11 -4.89 -15.68
C GLN A 162 -3.27 -4.84 -14.40
N ALA A 163 -3.89 -4.51 -13.25
CA ALA A 163 -3.19 -4.53 -11.97
C ALA A 163 -2.78 -5.97 -11.58
N LEU A 164 -3.69 -6.94 -11.73
CA LEU A 164 -3.40 -8.35 -11.46
C LEU A 164 -2.34 -8.93 -12.41
N SER A 165 -2.38 -8.59 -13.69
CA SER A 165 -1.37 -9.05 -14.65
C SER A 165 0.01 -8.48 -14.34
N ARG A 166 0.08 -7.22 -13.88
CA ARG A 166 1.34 -6.64 -13.40
C ARG A 166 1.88 -7.40 -12.19
N LEU A 167 1.06 -7.64 -11.16
CA LEU A 167 1.47 -8.40 -9.98
C LEU A 167 1.97 -9.79 -10.37
N HIS A 168 1.28 -10.45 -11.30
CA HIS A 168 1.73 -11.74 -11.85
C HIS A 168 3.10 -11.63 -12.55
N CYS A 169 3.33 -10.59 -13.36
CA CYS A 169 4.63 -10.34 -14.00
C CYS A 169 5.75 -10.03 -13.00
N LEU A 170 5.41 -9.51 -11.82
CA LEU A 170 6.36 -9.28 -10.72
C LEU A 170 6.63 -10.54 -9.88
N GLY A 171 6.02 -11.67 -10.23
CA GLY A 171 6.19 -12.95 -9.52
C GLY A 171 5.22 -13.17 -8.36
N CYS A 172 4.23 -12.28 -8.15
CA CYS A 172 3.18 -12.54 -7.18
C CYS A 172 2.30 -13.70 -7.66
N SER A 173 1.98 -14.62 -6.76
CA SER A 173 1.10 -15.77 -7.05
C SER A 173 -0.35 -15.32 -7.27
N VAL A 174 -0.70 -15.00 -8.52
CA VAL A 174 -2.09 -14.74 -8.94
C VAL A 174 -2.69 -16.03 -9.48
N ARG A 175 -3.80 -16.48 -8.90
CA ARG A 175 -4.53 -17.67 -9.40
C ARG A 175 -5.33 -17.33 -10.65
N ILE A 176 -4.67 -17.41 -11.81
CA ILE A 176 -5.27 -17.12 -13.13
C ILE A 176 -6.49 -18.01 -13.42
N ALA A 177 -6.52 -19.23 -12.88
CA ALA A 177 -7.67 -20.12 -13.01
C ALA A 177 -8.97 -19.48 -12.48
N ASN A 178 -8.90 -18.76 -11.35
CA ASN A 178 -10.06 -18.11 -10.74
C ASN A 178 -10.53 -16.92 -11.57
N ILE A 179 -9.59 -16.20 -12.19
CA ILE A 179 -9.88 -15.10 -13.11
C ILE A 179 -10.62 -15.59 -14.35
N ASN A 180 -10.18 -16.72 -14.90
CA ASN A 180 -10.79 -17.30 -16.09
C ASN A 180 -12.07 -18.09 -15.78
N GLU A 181 -12.52 -18.14 -14.52
CA GLU A 181 -13.62 -18.98 -14.04
C GLU A 181 -13.43 -20.48 -14.35
N HIS A 182 -12.18 -20.95 -14.34
CA HIS A 182 -11.84 -22.33 -14.70
C HIS A 182 -12.09 -23.35 -13.57
N GLU A 183 -12.35 -22.90 -12.34
CA GLU A 183 -12.60 -23.80 -11.20
C GLU A 183 -13.86 -24.65 -11.45
N GLY A 184 -13.69 -25.97 -11.49
CA GLY A 184 -14.79 -26.94 -11.58
C GLY A 184 -15.39 -27.17 -12.98
N LYS A 185 -14.85 -26.55 -14.04
CA LYS A 185 -15.35 -26.69 -15.42
C LYS A 185 -14.30 -27.38 -16.31
N LEU A 186 -14.74 -28.30 -17.18
CA LEU A 186 -13.89 -29.00 -18.15
C LEU A 186 -13.74 -28.15 -19.42
N TYR A 187 -12.58 -27.53 -19.62
CA TYR A 187 -12.26 -26.79 -20.85
C TYR A 187 -11.39 -27.63 -21.79
N LYS A 188 -11.57 -27.44 -23.11
CA LYS A 188 -10.65 -27.99 -24.11
C LYS A 188 -9.32 -27.23 -24.02
N SER A 189 -8.24 -27.93 -23.71
CA SER A 189 -6.89 -27.37 -23.77
C SER A 189 -6.52 -27.05 -25.22
N LEU A 190 -5.94 -25.88 -25.44
CA LEU A 190 -5.37 -25.51 -26.74
C LEU A 190 -4.09 -26.31 -26.95
N HIS A 191 -4.12 -27.26 -27.89
CA HIS A 191 -3.03 -28.19 -28.15
C HIS A 191 -1.96 -27.65 -29.12
N ASN A 192 -2.21 -26.48 -29.74
CA ASN A 192 -1.36 -25.90 -30.79
C ASN A 192 -0.77 -24.52 -30.40
N LEU A 193 -0.46 -24.31 -29.13
CA LEU A 193 0.27 -23.12 -28.72
C LEU A 193 1.72 -23.22 -29.22
N PRO A 194 2.31 -22.13 -29.76
CA PRO A 194 3.69 -22.15 -30.19
C PRO A 194 4.61 -22.49 -29.01
N GLU A 195 5.65 -23.28 -29.29
CA GLU A 195 6.65 -23.64 -28.30
C GLU A 195 7.42 -22.40 -27.84
N TYR A 196 7.89 -22.42 -26.58
CA TYR A 196 8.60 -21.30 -25.98
C TYR A 196 9.84 -20.94 -26.80
N LEU A 197 9.97 -19.66 -27.17
CA LEU A 197 11.14 -19.17 -27.88
C LEU A 197 12.32 -19.06 -26.90
N VAL A 198 13.26 -20.00 -27.01
CA VAL A 198 14.52 -19.95 -26.27
C VAL A 198 15.48 -18.98 -26.95
N ASP A 199 15.94 -17.97 -26.21
CA ASP A 199 17.01 -17.07 -26.66
C ASP A 199 18.37 -17.77 -26.53
N LEU A 200 18.83 -18.41 -27.61
CA LEU A 200 20.07 -19.16 -27.65
C LEU A 200 21.28 -18.26 -27.95
N VAL A 201 21.64 -17.36 -27.03
CA VAL A 201 22.98 -16.75 -27.04
C VAL A 201 23.97 -17.66 -26.34
N VAL A 202 24.17 -18.88 -26.87
CA VAL A 202 25.23 -19.77 -26.41
C VAL A 202 26.35 -19.77 -27.44
N GLN A 203 27.33 -18.89 -27.28
CA GLN A 203 28.65 -19.11 -27.90
C GLN A 203 29.28 -20.33 -27.22
N LYS A 204 29.02 -21.54 -27.74
CA LYS A 204 29.80 -22.72 -27.39
C LYS A 204 31.19 -22.57 -27.99
N ARG A 205 32.16 -22.07 -27.22
CA ARG A 205 33.58 -22.17 -27.56
C ARG A 205 34.08 -23.54 -27.12
N TYR A 206 34.33 -24.43 -28.07
CA TYR A 206 35.11 -25.64 -27.83
C TYR A 206 36.60 -25.25 -27.88
N LEU A 207 37.28 -25.29 -26.74
CA LEU A 207 38.74 -25.23 -26.68
C LEU A 207 39.27 -26.62 -27.02
N CYS A 208 39.85 -26.76 -28.20
CA CYS A 208 40.65 -27.93 -28.55
C CYS A 208 41.95 -27.84 -27.75
N LEU A 209 42.09 -28.67 -26.72
CA LEU A 209 43.38 -28.86 -26.06
C LEU A 209 44.23 -29.77 -26.96
N GLU A 210 45.16 -29.17 -27.71
CA GLU A 210 46.29 -29.90 -28.27
C GLU A 210 47.08 -30.53 -27.11
N GLN A 211 46.98 -31.85 -26.97
CA GLN A 211 47.99 -32.63 -26.26
C GLN A 211 49.05 -33.05 -27.29
N ARG A 212 50.29 -32.70 -26.96
CA ARG A 212 51.53 -32.99 -27.69
C ARG A 212 51.74 -34.45 -28.02
#